data_AF-A0A9D1HCW0-F1
#
_entry.id   AF-A0A9D1HCW0-F1
#
_cell.length_a   1.000
_cell.length_b   1.000
_cell.length_c   1.000
_cell.angle_alpha   90.00
_cell.angle_beta   90.00
_cell.angle_gamma   90.00
#
_symmetry.space_group_name_H-M   'P 1'
#
loop_
_entity.id
_entity.type
_entity.pdbx_description
1 polymer ?
#
loop_
_entity_poly.entity_id
_entity_poly.type
_entity_poly.pdbx_seq_one_letter_code
_entity_poly.pdbx_strand_id
1 'polypeptide(L)'
;MALGILLILFIVMSLISILGLILMYSVKSEGAKKGTFYAMAVWGMIIAVLGATSAPTNWIIYQVLSWVFGFMGIAGILVYMKYRSEGRCMPAYLLVTASVVLGMVKSYMMII
;
A
#
# COMPACT_ATOMS: atom_id res chain seq x y z
N MET A 1 10.34 -22.22 13.72
CA MET A 1 9.12 -21.77 14.44
C MET A 1 8.70 -20.33 14.12
N ALA A 2 9.54 -19.47 13.52
CA ALA A 2 9.17 -18.10 13.14
C ALA A 2 8.33 -17.98 11.84
N LEU A 3 8.48 -18.93 10.91
CA LEU A 3 7.83 -18.89 9.60
C LEU A 3 6.29 -18.93 9.70
N GLY A 4 5.74 -19.67 10.66
CA GLY A 4 4.30 -19.70 10.93
C GLY A 4 3.75 -18.34 11.39
N ILE A 5 4.48 -17.61 12.24
CA ILE A 5 4.08 -16.29 12.73
C ILE A 5 4.12 -15.26 11.60
N LEU A 6 5.17 -15.30 10.76
CA LEU A 6 5.28 -14.44 9.58
C LEU A 6 4.14 -14.69 8.58
N LEU A 7 3.77 -15.95 8.38
CA LEU A 7 2.65 -16.33 7.51
C LEU A 7 1.31 -15.83 8.04
N ILE A 8 1.07 -15.93 9.37
CA ILE A 8 -0.13 -15.37 10.01
C ILE A 8 -0.18 -13.85 9.83
N LEU A 9 0.93 -13.14 10.09
CA LEU A 9 1.03 -11.69 9.87
C LEU A 9 0.74 -11.31 8.42
N PHE A 10 1.29 -12.07 7.46
CA PHE A 10 1.04 -11.85 6.03
C PHE A 10 -0.43 -12.04 5.66
N ILE A 11 -1.10 -13.07 6.20
CA ILE A 11 -2.54 -13.29 5.98
C ILE A 11 -3.34 -12.10 6.51
N VAL A 12 -3.05 -11.64 7.73
CA VAL A 12 -3.74 -10.48 8.33
C VAL A 12 -3.52 -9.23 7.48
N MET A 13 -2.29 -8.94 7.07
CA MET A 13 -2.02 -7.78 6.20
C MET A 13 -2.69 -7.90 4.83
N SER A 14 -2.78 -9.11 4.27
CA SER A 14 -3.48 -9.36 3.01
C SER A 14 -4.97 -9.10 3.12
N LEU A 15 -5.60 -9.57 4.19
CA LEU A 15 -7.02 -9.33 4.46
C LEU A 15 -7.31 -7.83 4.60
N ILE A 16 -6.50 -7.11 5.40
CA ILE A 16 -6.65 -5.66 5.57
C ILE A 16 -6.48 -4.93 4.22
N SER A 17 -5.49 -5.34 3.42
CA SER A 17 -5.22 -4.72 2.12
C SER A 17 -6.37 -4.95 1.12
N ILE A 18 -6.87 -6.19 1.02
CA ILE A 18 -7.98 -6.53 0.12
C ILE A 18 -9.25 -5.79 0.55
N LEU A 19 -9.62 -5.87 1.83
CA LEU A 19 -10.81 -5.19 2.36
C LEU A 19 -10.71 -3.68 2.19
N GLY A 20 -9.55 -3.09 2.49
CA GLY A 20 -9.31 -1.67 2.36
C GLY A 20 -9.38 -1.19 0.89
N LEU A 21 -8.83 -1.94 -0.05
CA LEU A 21 -8.96 -1.63 -1.49
C LEU A 21 -10.41 -1.75 -1.96
N ILE A 22 -11.14 -2.80 -1.56
CA ILE A 22 -12.56 -2.96 -1.89
C ILE A 22 -13.37 -1.77 -1.35
N LEU A 23 -13.14 -1.37 -0.10
CA LEU A 23 -13.79 -0.21 0.51
C LEU A 23 -13.47 1.09 -0.25
N MET A 24 -12.22 1.27 -0.68
CA MET A 24 -11.81 2.46 -1.45
C MET A 24 -12.59 2.60 -2.77
N TYR A 25 -12.88 1.50 -3.46
CA TYR A 25 -13.62 1.52 -4.73
C TYR A 25 -15.14 1.44 -4.57
N SER A 26 -15.65 0.83 -3.50
CA SER A 26 -17.09 0.58 -3.31
C SER A 26 -17.83 1.74 -2.64
N VAL A 27 -17.13 2.55 -1.84
CA VAL A 27 -17.74 3.68 -1.13
C VAL A 27 -18.16 4.80 -2.09
N LYS A 28 -19.46 5.10 -2.09
CA LYS A 28 -20.06 6.14 -2.95
C LYS A 28 -20.00 7.56 -2.36
N SER A 29 -19.98 7.70 -1.04
CA SER A 29 -19.94 9.01 -0.39
C SER A 29 -18.55 9.63 -0.51
N GLU A 30 -18.46 10.87 -1.00
CA GLU A 30 -17.16 11.53 -1.25
C GLU A 30 -16.28 11.63 0.00
N GLY A 31 -16.89 11.95 1.15
CA GLY A 31 -16.17 12.06 2.42
C GLY A 31 -15.54 10.74 2.86
N ALA A 32 -16.30 9.64 2.82
CA ALA A 32 -15.78 8.34 3.21
C ALA A 32 -14.82 7.77 2.15
N LYS A 33 -15.05 8.03 0.85
CA LYS A 33 -14.13 7.65 -0.23
C LYS A 33 -12.78 8.35 -0.10
N LYS A 34 -12.79 9.62 0.30
CA LYS A 34 -11.57 10.36 0.64
C LYS A 34 -10.90 9.73 1.86
N GLY A 35 -11.65 9.44 2.92
CA GLY A 35 -11.12 8.80 4.13
C GLY A 35 -10.44 7.46 3.85
N THR A 36 -11.10 6.57 3.11
CA THR A 36 -10.56 5.25 2.74
C THR A 36 -9.32 5.38 1.85
N PHE A 37 -9.30 6.35 0.93
CA PHE A 37 -8.12 6.64 0.12
C PHE A 37 -6.88 7.02 0.96
N TYR A 38 -7.01 7.99 1.86
CA TYR A 38 -5.90 8.39 2.73
C TYR A 38 -5.48 7.25 3.65
N ALA A 39 -6.43 6.50 4.20
CA ALA A 39 -6.13 5.32 5.01
C ALA A 39 -5.31 4.29 4.23
N MET A 40 -5.68 4.00 2.97
CA MET A 40 -4.93 3.07 2.13
C MET A 40 -3.56 3.58 1.71
N ALA A 41 -3.40 4.89 1.50
CA ALA A 41 -2.10 5.49 1.22
C ALA A 41 -1.15 5.36 2.44
N VAL A 42 -1.66 5.62 3.65
CA VAL A 42 -0.91 5.40 4.90
C VAL A 42 -0.60 3.92 5.08
N TRP A 43 -1.55 3.04 4.80
CA TRP A 43 -1.36 1.60 4.88
C TRP A 43 -0.26 1.09 3.93
N GLY A 44 -0.24 1.56 2.68
CA GLY A 44 0.83 1.26 1.72
C GLY A 44 2.21 1.70 2.23
N MET A 45 2.29 2.84 2.92
CA MET A 45 3.52 3.32 3.56
C MET A 45 3.95 2.44 4.74
N ILE A 46 3.01 1.94 5.55
CA ILE A 46 3.31 0.99 6.64
C ILE A 46 3.91 -0.30 6.06
N ILE A 47 3.33 -0.85 4.99
CA ILE A 47 3.87 -2.03 4.30
C ILE A 47 5.29 -1.76 3.79
N ALA A 48 5.55 -0.58 3.23
CA ALA A 48 6.87 -0.18 2.76
C ALA A 48 7.91 -0.14 3.88
N VAL A 49 7.58 0.49 5.02
CA VAL A 49 8.45 0.55 6.20
C VAL A 49 8.75 -0.85 6.71
N LEU A 50 7.72 -1.67 6.91
CA LEU A 50 7.88 -3.05 7.37
C LEU A 50 8.81 -3.83 6.44
N GLY A 51 8.57 -3.75 5.12
CA GLY A 51 9.38 -4.44 4.12
C GLY A 51 10.81 -3.92 3.96
N ALA A 52 11.08 -2.67 4.32
CA ALA A 52 12.43 -2.11 4.35
C ALA A 52 13.18 -2.53 5.63
N THR A 53 12.50 -2.52 6.77
CA THR A 53 13.09 -2.90 8.07
C THR A 53 13.28 -4.40 8.24
N SER A 54 12.47 -5.23 7.55
CA SER A 54 12.61 -6.68 7.59
C SER A 54 13.76 -7.18 6.73
N ALA A 55 14.14 -6.44 5.69
CA ALA A 55 15.19 -6.86 4.77
C ALA A 55 16.58 -6.69 5.42
N PRO A 56 17.50 -7.67 5.25
CA PRO A 56 18.86 -7.55 5.73
C PRO A 56 19.52 -6.26 5.21
N THR A 57 20.34 -5.61 6.03
CA THR A 57 21.01 -4.35 5.66
C THR A 57 21.91 -4.45 4.43
N ASN A 58 22.36 -5.66 4.09
CA ASN A 58 23.14 -5.93 2.89
C ASN A 58 22.28 -6.01 1.60
N TRP A 59 20.95 -6.04 1.73
CA TRP A 59 19.99 -6.18 0.62
C TRP A 59 19.38 -4.82 0.22
N ILE A 60 20.26 -3.87 -0.09
CA ILE A 60 19.91 -2.47 -0.35
C ILE A 60 18.84 -2.34 -1.45
N ILE A 61 18.94 -3.12 -2.53
CA ILE A 61 17.97 -3.10 -3.64
C ILE A 61 16.55 -3.39 -3.15
N TYR A 62 16.37 -4.38 -2.26
CA TYR A 62 15.05 -4.75 -1.74
C TYR A 62 14.51 -3.71 -0.76
N GLN A 63 15.38 -3.03 0.00
CA GLN A 63 14.99 -1.93 0.88
C GLN A 63 14.53 -0.72 0.05
N VAL A 64 15.30 -0.34 -0.97
CA VAL A 64 14.96 0.76 -1.88
C VAL A 64 13.65 0.49 -2.61
N LEU A 65 13.43 -0.72 -3.13
CA LEU A 65 12.16 -1.10 -3.76
C LEU A 65 10.97 -0.95 -2.82
N SER A 66 11.13 -1.34 -1.55
CA SER A 66 10.10 -1.14 -0.52
C SER A 66 9.72 0.32 -0.38
N TRP A 67 10.72 1.21 -0.30
CA TRP A 67 10.49 2.65 -0.22
C TRP A 67 9.83 3.20 -1.49
N VAL A 68 10.25 2.79 -2.68
CA VAL A 68 9.64 3.21 -3.95
C VAL A 68 8.14 2.88 -3.97
N PHE A 69 7.76 1.67 -3.54
CA PHE A 69 6.35 1.28 -3.46
C PHE A 69 5.58 2.11 -2.43
N GLY A 70 6.17 2.44 -1.28
CA GLY A 70 5.56 3.33 -0.29
C GLY A 70 5.36 4.76 -0.83
N PHE A 71 6.37 5.31 -1.49
CA PHE A 71 6.31 6.65 -2.08
C PHE A 71 5.31 6.75 -3.24
N MET A 72 4.97 5.66 -3.93
CA MET A 72 3.84 5.66 -4.89
C MET A 72 2.52 6.02 -4.22
N GLY A 73 2.29 5.61 -2.97
CA GLY A 73 1.10 6.00 -2.20
C GLY A 73 1.06 7.52 -1.94
N ILE A 74 2.19 8.10 -1.60
CA ILE A 74 2.36 9.56 -1.41
C ILE A 74 2.16 10.30 -2.74
N ALA A 75 2.74 9.79 -3.83
CA ALA A 75 2.51 10.33 -5.17
C ALA A 75 1.03 10.29 -5.55
N GLY A 76 0.31 9.22 -5.18
CA GLY A 76 -1.14 9.13 -5.31
C GLY A 76 -1.86 10.28 -4.60
N ILE A 77 -1.47 10.62 -3.36
CA ILE A 77 -2.04 11.77 -2.62
C ILE A 77 -1.79 13.08 -3.36
N LEU A 78 -0.57 13.32 -3.84
CA LEU A 78 -0.22 14.55 -4.58
C LEU A 78 -1.05 14.70 -5.86
N VAL A 79 -1.20 13.60 -6.61
CA VAL A 79 -2.06 13.55 -7.81
C VAL A 79 -3.52 13.81 -7.44
N TYR A 80 -4.01 13.22 -6.34
CA TYR A 80 -5.37 13.46 -5.86
C TYR A 80 -5.60 14.94 -5.55
N MET A 81 -4.65 15.60 -4.87
CA MET A 81 -4.77 17.03 -4.55
C MET A 81 -4.77 17.91 -5.82
N LYS A 82 -3.94 17.57 -6.81
CA LYS A 82 -3.82 18.34 -8.05
C LYS A 82 -5.04 18.20 -8.96
N TYR A 83 -5.57 16.99 -9.12
CA TYR A 83 -6.67 16.70 -10.05
C TYR A 83 -8.06 16.65 -9.39
N ARG A 84 -8.16 16.96 -8.09
CA ARG A 84 -9.44 17.02 -7.37
C ARG A 84 -10.46 17.93 -8.05
N SER A 85 -10.00 19.05 -8.61
CA SER A 85 -10.85 20.05 -9.28
C SER A 85 -11.41 19.58 -10.63
N GLU A 86 -10.78 18.58 -11.25
CA GLU A 86 -11.16 18.09 -12.59
C GLU A 86 -12.04 16.84 -12.54
N GLY A 87 -12.33 16.30 -11.35
CA GLY A 87 -13.07 15.05 -11.18
C GLY A 87 -12.33 13.79 -11.64
N ARG A 88 -11.10 13.93 -12.16
CA ARG A 88 -10.26 12.83 -12.70
C ARG A 88 -9.31 12.27 -11.65
N CYS A 89 -9.86 11.76 -10.54
CA CYS A 89 -9.06 11.21 -9.45
C CYS A 89 -8.60 9.75 -9.68
N MET A 90 -9.03 9.10 -10.77
CA MET A 90 -8.70 7.71 -11.11
C MET A 90 -7.19 7.38 -11.03
N PRO A 91 -6.26 8.22 -11.55
CA PRO A 91 -4.83 7.93 -11.51
C PRO A 91 -4.27 7.88 -10.09
N ALA A 92 -4.81 8.69 -9.18
CA ALA A 92 -4.41 8.70 -7.77
C ALA A 92 -4.79 7.39 -7.07
N TYR A 93 -6.02 6.90 -7.30
CA TYR A 93 -6.47 5.63 -6.74
C TYR A 93 -5.65 4.46 -7.26
N LEU A 94 -5.28 4.48 -8.55
CA LEU A 94 -4.41 3.46 -9.14
C LEU A 94 -3.02 3.46 -8.54
N LEU A 95 -2.42 4.63 -8.28
CA LEU A 95 -1.11 4.74 -7.61
C LEU A 95 -1.11 4.15 -6.20
N VAL A 96 -2.14 4.44 -5.40
CA VAL A 96 -2.30 3.85 -4.06
C VAL A 96 -2.53 2.35 -4.14
N THR A 97 -3.34 1.89 -5.11
CA THR A 97 -3.56 0.47 -5.34
C THR A 97 -2.26 -0.24 -5.72
N ALA A 98 -1.49 0.32 -6.64
CA ALA A 98 -0.19 -0.21 -7.05
C ALA A 98 0.80 -0.25 -5.88
N SER A 99 0.85 0.81 -5.06
CA SER A 99 1.65 0.86 -3.83
C SER A 99 1.37 -0.33 -2.91
N VAL A 100 0.09 -0.58 -2.61
CA VAL A 100 -0.34 -1.67 -1.72
C VAL A 100 -0.09 -3.03 -2.36
N VAL A 101 -0.49 -3.24 -3.61
CA VAL A 101 -0.36 -4.54 -4.30
C VAL A 101 1.11 -4.92 -4.48
N LEU A 102 1.96 -4.01 -4.96
CA LEU A 102 3.39 -4.27 -5.15
C LEU A 102 4.09 -4.53 -3.81
N GLY A 103 3.72 -3.78 -2.75
CA GLY A 103 4.21 -4.03 -1.40
C GLY A 103 3.84 -5.41 -0.86
N MET A 104 2.59 -5.86 -1.10
CA MET A 104 2.13 -7.18 -0.70
C MET A 104 2.79 -8.31 -1.49
N VAL A 105 2.93 -8.18 -2.81
CA VAL A 105 3.60 -9.18 -3.66
C VAL A 105 5.06 -9.35 -3.25
N LYS A 106 5.77 -8.25 -3.00
CA LYS A 106 7.15 -8.31 -2.47
C LYS A 106 7.18 -9.03 -1.12
N SER A 107 6.27 -8.69 -0.22
CA SER A 107 6.22 -9.30 1.13
C SER A 107 5.98 -10.82 1.05
N TYR A 108 5.16 -11.27 0.11
CA TYR A 108 4.95 -12.70 -0.16
C TYR A 108 6.22 -13.39 -0.67
N MET A 109 6.90 -12.77 -1.64
CA MET A 109 8.15 -13.31 -2.23
C MET A 109 9.29 -13.40 -1.21
N MET A 110 9.24 -12.60 -0.13
CA MET A 110 10.22 -12.67 0.94
C MET A 110 9.95 -13.80 1.96
N ILE A 111 8.71 -14.31 2.03
CA ILE A 111 8.30 -15.33 3.00
C ILE A 111 8.56 -16.76 2.49
N ILE A 112 8.57 -16.95 1.16
CA ILE A 112 8.82 -18.23 0.48
C ILE A 112 10.31 -18.36 0.15
#